data_AF-A0A2V3PN87-F1
#
_entry.id   AF-A0A2V3PN87-F1
#
_cell.length_a   1.000
_cell.length_b   1.000
_cell.length_c   1.000
_cell.angle_alpha   90.00
_cell.angle_beta   90.00
_cell.angle_gamma   90.00
#
_symmetry.space_group_name_H-M   'P 1'
#
loop_
_entity.id
_entity.type
_entity.pdbx_description
1 polymer ?
#
loop_
_entity_poly.entity_id
_entity_poly.type
_entity_poly.pdbx_seq_one_letter_code
_entity_poly.pdbx_strand_id
1 'polypeptide(L)' 'MKNNRLTFEEAYEYLYRRRKELNLVKVAPLIGIARTQLSACLNGTKDKDGKPNKLPKKHQAGVIRYVLSTQISAIFQDAE' A
#
# COMPACT_ATOMS: atom_id res chain seq x y z
N MET A 1 10.86 -15.47 -20.48
CA MET A 1 10.19 -14.19 -20.22
C MET A 1 9.92 -14.10 -18.72
N LYS A 2 10.51 -13.15 -17.99
CA LYS A 2 10.17 -12.95 -16.57
C LYS A 2 8.75 -12.36 -16.52
N ASN A 3 7.85 -13.02 -15.82
CA ASN A 3 6.54 -12.44 -15.53
C ASN A 3 6.77 -11.24 -14.61
N ASN A 4 6.74 -10.02 -15.17
CA ASN A 4 6.82 -8.73 -14.47
C ASN A 4 5.57 -8.47 -13.62
N ARG A 5 5.14 -9.43 -12.80
CA ARG A 5 4.01 -9.28 -11.89
C ARG A 5 4.52 -8.72 -10.57
N LEU A 6 4.14 -7.49 -10.26
CA LEU A 6 4.32 -6.89 -8.95
C LEU A 6 3.66 -7.77 -7.88
N THR A 7 4.45 -8.23 -6.91
CA THR A 7 3.96 -9.02 -5.77
C THR A 7 3.35 -8.13 -4.69
N PHE A 8 2.61 -8.75 -3.76
CA PHE A 8 2.07 -8.01 -2.62
C PHE A 8 3.19 -7.45 -1.74
N GLU A 9 4.23 -8.26 -1.49
CA GLU A 9 5.38 -7.91 -0.66
C GLU A 9 6.11 -6.68 -1.21
N GLU A 10 6.37 -6.64 -2.52
CA GLU A 10 6.98 -5.47 -3.18
C GLU A 10 6.10 -4.22 -3.11
N ALA A 11 4.80 -4.38 -3.37
CA ALA A 11 3.85 -3.26 -3.30
C ALA A 11 3.69 -2.74 -1.86
N TYR A 12 3.69 -3.63 -0.87
CA TYR A 12 3.59 -3.26 0.53
C TYR A 12 4.86 -2.58 1.02
N GLU A 13 6.04 -3.08 0.63
CA GLU A 13 7.33 -2.45 0.91
C GLU A 13 7.40 -1.03 0.32
N TYR A 14 6.89 -0.83 -0.90
CA TYR A 14 6.78 0.50 -1.50
C TYR A 14 5.94 1.46 -0.65
N LEU A 15 4.74 1.04 -0.22
CA LEU A 15 3.90 1.84 0.68
C LEU A 15 4.58 2.10 2.03
N TYR A 16 5.24 1.09 2.59
CA TYR A 16 5.93 1.19 3.86
C TYR A 16 7.07 2.21 3.82
N ARG A 17 7.90 2.20 2.78
CA ARG A 17 9.00 3.17 2.61
C ARG A 17 8.49 4.61 2.51
N ARG A 18 7.38 4.82 1.80
CA ARG A 18 6.79 6.14 1.57
C ARG A 18 5.76 6.57 2.62
N ARG A 19 5.54 5.78 3.68
CA ARG A 19 4.45 6.00 4.65
C ARG A 19 4.37 7.40 5.25
N LYS A 20 5.50 8.11 5.37
CA LYS A 20 5.56 9.49 5.88
C LYS A 20 5.11 10.55 4.85
N GLU A 21 5.20 10.23 3.56
CA GLU A 21 4.79 11.08 2.44
C GLU A 21 3.34 10.82 2.02
N LEU A 22 2.79 9.65 2.36
CA LEU A 22 1.44 9.26 1.95
C LEU A 22 0.36 10.00 2.73
N ASN A 23 -0.56 10.63 2.00
CA ASN A 23 -1.81 11.08 2.59
C ASN A 23 -2.77 9.89 2.78
N LEU A 24 -2.72 9.25 3.96
CA LEU A 24 -3.52 8.06 4.26
C LEU A 24 -5.04 8.27 4.16
N VAL A 25 -5.53 9.52 4.25
CA VAL A 25 -6.96 9.82 4.03
C VAL A 25 -7.36 9.53 2.58
N LYS A 26 -6.47 9.84 1.62
CA LYS A 26 -6.70 9.57 0.19
C LYS A 26 -6.34 8.14 -0.20
N VAL A 27 -5.30 7.57 0.39
CA VAL A 27 -4.76 6.25 0.01
C VAL A 27 -5.62 5.09 0.52
N ALA A 28 -6.07 5.16 1.78
CA ALA A 28 -6.85 4.09 2.41
C ALA A 28 -8.11 3.66 1.63
N PRO A 29 -8.97 4.59 1.12
CA PRO A 29 -10.13 4.20 0.34
C PRO A 29 -9.77 3.55 -1.01
N LEU A 30 -8.67 3.94 -1.65
CA LEU A 30 -8.20 3.32 -2.91
C LEU A 30 -7.75 1.86 -2.72
N ILE A 31 -7.17 1.56 -1.55
CA ILE A 31 -6.83 0.19 -1.14
C ILE A 31 -8.07 -0.57 -0.65
N GLY A 32 -9.14 0.15 -0.29
CA GLY A 32 -10.37 -0.40 0.27
C GLY A 32 -10.25 -0.79 1.74
N ILE A 33 -9.39 -0.13 2.51
CA ILE A 33 -9.14 -0.37 3.94
C ILE A 33 -9.43 0.89 4.76
N ALA A 34 -9.73 0.75 6.05
CA ALA A 34 -9.87 1.89 6.95
C ALA A 34 -8.53 2.61 7.15
N ARG A 35 -8.54 3.96 7.20
CA ARG A 35 -7.34 4.79 7.42
C ARG A 35 -6.58 4.39 8.68
N THR A 36 -7.29 4.23 9.79
CA THR A 36 -6.69 3.85 11.09
C THR A 36 -6.00 2.49 11.01
N GLN A 37 -6.62 1.53 10.33
CA GLN A 37 -6.07 0.20 10.12
C GLN A 37 -4.84 0.23 9.20
N LEU A 38 -4.88 0.98 8.10
CA LEU A 38 -3.71 1.15 7.22
C LEU A 38 -2.54 1.80 7.96
N SER A 39 -2.81 2.86 8.74
CA SER A 39 -1.82 3.51 9.59
C SER A 39 -1.22 2.55 10.61
N ALA A 40 -2.05 1.74 11.27
CA ALA A 40 -1.60 0.75 12.25
C ALA A 40 -0.66 -0.29 11.62
N CYS A 41 -0.97 -0.75 10.41
CA CYS A 41 -0.16 -1.69 9.64
C CYS A 41 1.18 -1.08 9.21
N LEU A 42 1.16 0.14 8.63
CA LEU A 42 2.37 0.80 8.14
C LEU A 42 3.31 1.26 9.26
N ASN A 43 2.79 1.53 10.46
CA ASN A 43 3.60 1.91 11.62
C ASN A 43 4.06 0.70 12.46
N GLY A 44 3.70 -0.54 12.06
CA GLY A 44 4.11 -1.74 12.80
C GLY A 44 3.56 -1.82 14.23
N THR A 45 2.45 -1.13 14.49
CA THR A 45 1.79 -1.17 15.81
C THR A 45 1.25 -2.57 16.09
N LYS A 46 1.04 -2.91 17.36
CA LYS A 46 0.44 -4.18 17.76
C LYS A 46 -1.07 -4.04 17.94
N ASP A 47 -1.81 -5.13 17.70
CA ASP A 47 -3.22 -5.25 18.04
C ASP A 47 -3.42 -5.46 19.54
N LYS A 48 -4.68 -5.59 19.95
CA LYS A 48 -5.07 -5.81 21.37
C LYS A 48 -4.51 -7.10 21.96
N ASP A 49 -4.12 -8.06 21.12
CA ASP A 49 -3.57 -9.35 21.49
C ASP A 49 -2.03 -9.32 21.46
N GLY A 50 -1.42 -8.14 21.27
CA GLY A 50 0.02 -7.95 21.21
C GLY A 50 0.68 -8.41 19.91
N LYS A 51 -0.11 -8.80 18.89
CA LYS A 51 0.41 -9.25 17.59
C LYS A 51 0.59 -8.05 16.66
N PRO A 52 1.59 -8.02 15.78
CA PRO A 52 1.74 -6.94 14.81
C PRO A 52 0.48 -6.78 13.96
N ASN A 53 -0.01 -5.54 13.82
CA ASN A 53 -1.08 -5.22 12.88
C ASN A 53 -0.60 -5.54 11.47
N LYS A 54 -1.28 -6.48 10.82
CA LYS A 54 -1.00 -6.89 9.44
C LYS A 54 -2.14 -6.46 8.53
N LEU A 55 -1.80 -6.12 7.30
CA LEU A 55 -2.81 -5.86 6.29
C LEU A 55 -3.61 -7.16 6.01
N PRO A 56 -4.95 -7.15 6.15
CA PRO A 56 -5.75 -8.34 5.86
C PRO A 56 -5.64 -8.75 4.39
N LYS A 57 -5.67 -10.07 4.13
CA LYS A 57 -5.55 -10.66 2.77
C LYS A 57 -6.52 -10.03 1.75
N LYS A 58 -7.76 -9.74 2.18
CA LYS A 58 -8.78 -9.10 1.33
C LYS A 58 -8.40 -7.73 0.77
N HIS A 59 -7.41 -7.03 1.35
CA HIS A 59 -6.94 -5.72 0.89
C HIS A 59 -5.62 -5.78 0.10
N GLN A 60 -4.97 -6.95 -0.01
CA GLN A 60 -3.67 -7.09 -0.70
C GLN A 60 -3.77 -6.71 -2.18
N ALA A 61 -4.84 -7.12 -2.85
CA ALA A 61 -5.10 -6.72 -4.24
C ALA A 61 -5.33 -5.21 -4.39
N GLY A 62 -5.85 -4.53 -3.36
CA GLY A 62 -5.99 -3.07 -3.33
C GLY A 62 -4.63 -2.37 -3.27
N VAL A 63 -3.70 -2.90 -2.48
CA VAL A 63 -2.32 -2.39 -2.40
C VAL A 63 -1.60 -2.51 -3.74
N ILE A 64 -1.64 -3.69 -4.38
CA ILE A 64 -1.02 -3.90 -5.69
C ILE A 64 -1.61 -2.93 -6.73
N ARG A 65 -2.95 -2.80 -6.78
CA ARG A 65 -3.63 -1.89 -7.72
C ARG A 65 -3.23 -0.43 -7.52
N TYR A 66 -3.16 0.03 -6.27
CA TYR A 66 -2.73 1.40 -5.97
C TYR A 66 -1.27 1.65 -6.40
N VAL A 67 -0.35 0.74 -6.11
CA VAL A 67 1.07 0.95 -6.48
C VAL A 67 1.22 0.99 -8.00
N LEU A 68 0.59 0.07 -8.72
CA LEU A 68 0.61 0.07 -10.18
C LEU A 68 0.03 1.36 -10.76
N SER A 69 -1.07 1.90 -10.22
CA SER A 69 -1.66 3.15 -10.73
C SER A 69 -0.78 4.37 -10.45
N THR A 70 -0.07 4.41 -9.32
CA THR A 70 0.89 5.48 -9.03
C THR A 70 2.14 5.43 -9.93
N GLN A 71 2.63 4.23 -10.24
CA GLN A 71 3.76 4.06 -11.16
C GLN A 71 3.39 4.45 -12.60
N ILE A 72 2.19 4.09 -13.04
CA ILE A 72 1.63 4.54 -14.33
C ILE A 72 1.59 6.08 -14.37
N SER A 73 1.05 6.71 -13.33
CA SER A 73 0.95 8.17 -13.27
C SER A 73 2.32 8.85 -13.36
N ALA A 74 3.36 8.29 -12.73
CA ALA A 74 4.72 8.82 -12.82
C ALA A 74 5.30 8.72 -14.24
N ILE A 75 5.05 7.61 -14.95
CA ILE A 75 5.54 7.42 -16.34
C ILE A 75 4.91 8.42 -17.31
N PHE A 76 3.65 8.80 -17.10
CA PHE A 76 2.94 9.74 -17.96
C PHE A 76 3.06 11.21 -17.52
N GLN A 77 3.79 11.51 -16.44
CA GLN A 77 4.04 12.88 -15.97
C GLN A 77 5.33 13.50 -16.54
N ASP A 78 6.19 12.70 -17.19
CA ASP A 78 7.42 13.16 -17.87
C ASP A 78 7.21 13.39 -19.39
N ALA A 79 5.96 13.41 -19.86
CA ALA A 79 5.61 13.51 -21.28
C ALA A 79 5.03 14.88 -21.71
N GLU A 80 5.32 15.94 -20.94
CA GLU A 80 4.96 17.34 -21.28
C GLU A 80 6.15 18.12 -21.84
#